data_AF-A0A6J1P2V7-F1
#
_entry.id   AF-A0A6J1P2V7-F1
#
_cell.length_a   1.000
_cell.length_b   1.000
_cell.length_c   1.000
_cell.angle_alpha   90.00
_cell.angle_beta   90.00
_cell.angle_gamma   90.00
#
_symmetry.space_group_name_H-M   'P 1'
#
loop_
_entity.id
_entity.type
_entity.pdbx_description
1 polymer ?
#
loop_
_entity_poly.entity_id
_entity_poly.type
_entity_poly.pdbx_seq_one_letter_code
_entity_poly.pdbx_strand_id
1 'polypeptide(L)'
;MNLCVNCGIATTSCNTTGRRALNDEMILSVIRRWRTPQPVNNSDYICQACWNLAQTSAIDQPRQLGHRNVCLRCGRSLASRVTHLLHTGSSREIRIYNAIEEWIMPRTIEQGSHICHNCWVAADRAAVHMVSGPSTSSQESSHEEIQIPAQVLTEPPASQPEEDRNNQPEPTIVLPGYMRAVETERWCFIQGCQRTERYRVPLFTRKMLLNRYKYYVPENNRLCDIHLVIEGWDFLESLRSNCVQNFTAKHIQDMMSLKDVIDCGLLHFDSIDTMGEHVVHTWVGLNKTQFNQMFHEVPQLLEIPKASLALAAYLMKLRTGDSDERLSILLKVSRRTLENWIHKVRDLLTEYFVPRFLGLNHINRQQIIDRNLTIPKALFGNFEGIDRPIVIFDGTYSYIEKSSNYLYQKKTVKGIFYSRRCLYIGQGLP
;
A
#
# COMPACT_ATOMS: atom_id res chain seq x y z
N MET A 1 3.00 24.14 -14.88
CA MET A 1 2.26 24.81 -13.77
C MET A 1 2.89 26.17 -13.54
N ASN A 2 2.11 27.26 -13.54
CA ASN A 2 2.66 28.61 -13.32
C ASN A 2 2.84 28.83 -11.82
N LEU A 3 4.07 28.64 -11.34
CA LEU A 3 4.44 28.73 -9.93
C LEU A 3 5.08 30.09 -9.65
N CYS A 4 4.87 30.62 -8.45
CA CYS A 4 5.61 31.78 -7.96
C CYS A 4 7.10 31.40 -7.83
N VAL A 5 8.00 32.14 -8.47
CA VAL A 5 9.43 31.82 -8.45
C VAL A 5 10.05 31.97 -7.06
N ASN A 6 9.48 32.81 -6.18
CA ASN A 6 9.98 32.96 -4.81
C ASN A 6 9.46 31.88 -3.85
N CYS A 7 8.14 31.70 -3.74
CA CYS A 7 7.52 30.82 -2.73
C CYS A 7 6.94 29.51 -3.28
N GLY A 8 6.99 29.28 -4.59
CA GLY A 8 6.58 28.02 -5.19
C GLY A 8 5.06 27.76 -5.22
N ILE A 9 4.23 28.76 -4.90
CA ILE A 9 2.76 28.62 -4.95
C ILE A 9 2.25 28.58 -6.38
N ALA A 10 1.30 27.70 -6.66
CA ALA A 10 0.55 27.68 -7.92
C ALA A 10 -0.33 28.93 -8.04
N THR A 11 0.09 29.85 -8.90
CA THR A 11 -0.60 31.14 -9.13
C THR A 11 -1.89 30.98 -9.93
N THR A 12 -2.13 29.81 -10.54
CA THR A 12 -3.30 29.52 -11.39
C THR A 12 -4.49 28.95 -10.63
N SER A 13 -4.32 28.44 -9.41
CA SER A 13 -5.36 27.71 -8.66
C SER A 13 -5.84 28.42 -7.39
N CYS A 14 -5.39 29.65 -7.16
CA CYS A 14 -5.72 30.40 -5.96
C CYS A 14 -6.24 31.78 -6.36
N ASN A 15 -7.57 31.88 -6.52
CA ASN A 15 -8.29 33.10 -6.92
C ASN A 15 -8.02 34.32 -6.01
N THR A 16 -7.40 34.12 -4.84
CA THR A 16 -7.08 35.15 -3.85
C THR A 16 -5.65 35.69 -3.91
N THR A 17 -4.78 35.14 -4.76
CA THR A 17 -3.38 35.60 -4.89
C THR A 17 -3.12 36.07 -6.31
N GLY A 18 -3.22 37.38 -6.53
CA GLY A 18 -2.88 38.00 -7.82
C GLY A 18 -1.48 37.60 -8.29
N ARG A 19 -1.32 37.49 -9.61
CA ARG A 19 -0.06 37.19 -10.30
C ARG A 19 0.60 38.50 -10.74
N ARG A 20 1.89 38.67 -10.47
CA ARG A 20 2.69 39.83 -10.91
C ARG A 20 3.87 39.33 -11.75
N ALA A 21 4.07 39.92 -12.92
CA ALA A 21 5.28 39.73 -13.72
C ALA A 21 6.43 40.52 -13.10
N LEU A 22 7.65 40.00 -13.15
CA LEU A 22 8.86 40.66 -12.65
C LEU A 22 9.37 41.74 -13.64
N ASN A 23 8.52 42.74 -13.91
CA ASN A 23 8.85 43.85 -14.81
C ASN A 23 9.54 45.01 -14.08
N ASP A 24 9.47 45.04 -12.75
CA ASP A 24 10.10 46.05 -11.90
C ASP A 24 11.52 45.60 -11.55
N GLU A 25 12.53 46.40 -11.95
CA GLU A 25 13.95 46.07 -11.82
C GLU A 25 14.42 46.00 -10.35
N MET A 26 13.84 46.83 -9.47
CA MET A 26 14.13 46.79 -8.03
C MET A 26 13.63 45.47 -7.43
N ILE A 27 12.39 45.09 -7.74
CA ILE A 27 11.81 43.84 -7.23
C ILE A 27 12.53 42.62 -7.81
N LEU A 28 12.89 42.66 -9.10
CA LEU A 28 13.67 41.60 -9.73
C LEU A 28 15.04 41.42 -9.06
N SER A 29 15.72 42.51 -8.69
CA SER A 29 17.03 42.46 -8.00
C SER A 29 16.92 41.78 -6.61
N VAL A 30 15.89 42.14 -5.82
CA VAL A 30 15.61 41.52 -4.51
C VAL A 30 15.34 40.03 -4.67
N ILE A 31 14.51 39.64 -5.64
CA ILE A 31 14.13 38.24 -5.85
C ILE A 31 15.32 37.41 -6.38
N ARG A 32 16.16 37.96 -7.26
CA ARG A 32 17.42 37.32 -7.70
C ARG A 32 18.35 37.06 -6.52
N ARG A 33 18.48 38.04 -5.62
CA ARG A 33 19.30 37.89 -4.41
C ARG A 33 18.75 36.78 -3.51
N TRP A 34 17.44 36.76 -3.28
CA TRP A 34 16.77 35.73 -2.49
C TRP A 34 16.88 34.33 -3.08
N ARG A 35 16.94 34.20 -4.41
CA ARG A 35 16.96 32.91 -5.11
C ARG A 35 18.34 32.46 -5.55
N THR A 36 19.39 33.23 -5.32
CA THR A 36 20.77 32.85 -5.64
C THR A 36 21.08 31.48 -5.00
N PRO A 37 21.57 30.48 -5.75
CA PRO A 37 22.15 30.54 -7.10
C PRO A 37 21.18 30.29 -8.29
N GLN A 38 19.87 30.17 -8.07
CA GLN A 38 18.92 29.87 -9.16
C GLN A 38 18.68 31.09 -10.07
N PRO A 39 18.67 30.90 -11.40
CA PRO A 39 18.40 31.97 -12.35
C PRO A 39 16.93 32.42 -12.25
N VAL A 40 16.72 33.74 -12.18
CA VAL A 40 15.39 34.38 -12.21
C VAL A 40 15.36 35.42 -13.33
N ASN A 41 14.38 35.28 -14.21
CA ASN A 41 14.19 36.08 -15.42
C ASN A 41 12.98 37.00 -15.29
N ASN A 42 12.92 38.01 -16.15
CA ASN A 42 11.84 38.99 -16.19
C ASN A 42 10.51 38.36 -16.64
N SER A 43 10.57 37.22 -17.34
CA SER A 43 9.43 36.39 -17.72
C SER A 43 8.87 35.55 -16.58
N ASP A 44 9.54 35.51 -15.42
CA ASP A 44 9.05 34.78 -14.25
C ASP A 44 8.00 35.59 -13.49
N TYR A 45 7.21 34.88 -12.69
CA TYR A 45 6.10 35.46 -11.96
C TYR A 45 6.24 35.24 -10.47
N ILE A 46 5.76 36.20 -9.69
CA ILE A 46 5.59 36.05 -8.25
C ILE A 46 4.12 36.25 -7.84
N CYS A 47 3.73 35.64 -6.73
CA CYS A 47 2.43 35.91 -6.13
C CYS A 47 2.40 37.28 -5.46
N GLN A 48 1.21 37.85 -5.31
CA GLN A 48 1.01 39.17 -4.70
C GLN A 48 1.66 39.32 -3.31
N ALA A 49 1.65 38.28 -2.47
CA ALA A 49 2.27 38.34 -1.15
C ALA A 49 3.80 38.44 -1.22
N CYS A 50 4.43 37.74 -2.17
CA CYS A 50 5.88 37.87 -2.40
C CYS A 50 6.23 39.23 -3.02
N TRP A 51 5.34 39.76 -3.86
CA TRP A 51 5.49 41.10 -4.44
C TRP A 51 5.46 42.18 -3.35
N ASN A 52 4.47 42.14 -2.46
CA ASN A 52 4.35 43.10 -1.36
C ASN A 52 5.55 43.03 -0.41
N LEU A 53 6.04 41.83 -0.09
CA LEU A 53 7.25 41.67 0.70
C LEU A 53 8.46 42.30 0.00
N ALA A 54 8.68 41.98 -1.27
CA ALA A 54 9.81 42.50 -2.03
C ALA A 54 9.77 44.04 -2.16
N GLN A 55 8.59 44.66 -2.18
CA GLN A 55 8.46 46.13 -2.16
C GLN A 55 8.93 46.76 -0.84
N THR A 56 8.80 46.04 0.28
CA THR A 56 9.14 46.54 1.61
C THR A 56 10.50 46.06 2.14
N SER A 57 11.13 45.10 1.45
CA SER A 57 12.39 44.50 1.86
C SER A 57 13.59 45.25 1.30
N ALA A 58 14.62 45.45 2.12
CA ALA A 58 15.95 45.86 1.65
C ALA A 58 16.64 44.69 0.91
N ILE A 59 17.47 45.01 -0.09
CA ILE A 59 18.16 44.02 -0.94
C ILE A 59 19.03 43.05 -0.11
N ASP A 60 19.58 43.50 1.02
CA ASP A 60 20.47 42.72 1.87
C ASP A 60 19.76 41.80 2.87
N GLN A 61 18.42 41.76 2.87
CA GLN A 61 17.69 40.90 3.79
C GLN A 61 17.73 39.42 3.35
N PRO A 62 17.77 38.48 4.32
CA PRO A 62 17.65 37.06 4.03
C PRO A 62 16.30 36.78 3.35
N ARG A 63 16.26 35.71 2.55
CA ARG A 63 15.08 35.33 1.76
C ARG A 63 13.82 35.30 2.62
N GLN A 64 12.80 36.03 2.18
CA GLN A 64 11.49 36.04 2.82
C GLN A 64 10.44 35.41 1.90
N LEU A 65 9.58 34.58 2.49
CA LEU A 65 8.47 33.94 1.79
C LEU A 65 7.17 34.66 2.13
N GLY A 66 6.42 35.05 1.08
CA GLY A 66 5.08 35.62 1.22
C GLY A 66 4.07 34.69 1.89
N HIS A 67 4.38 33.40 1.94
CA HIS A 67 3.55 32.38 2.56
C HIS A 67 4.41 31.37 3.30
N ARG A 68 4.11 31.14 4.58
CA ARG A 68 4.88 30.24 5.45
C ARG A 68 4.19 28.90 5.72
N ASN A 69 2.87 28.81 5.52
CA ASN A 69 2.05 27.62 5.78
C ASN A 69 1.41 27.09 4.48
N VAL A 70 2.24 26.70 3.52
CA VAL A 70 1.77 26.17 2.23
C VAL A 70 2.47 24.86 1.89
N CYS A 71 1.74 23.96 1.23
CA CYS A 71 2.31 22.70 0.78
C CYS A 71 3.43 22.96 -0.22
N LEU A 72 4.63 22.42 0.05
CA LEU A 72 5.80 22.59 -0.81
C LEU A 72 5.55 22.18 -2.27
N ARG A 73 4.77 21.12 -2.49
CA ARG A 73 4.45 20.61 -3.83
C ARG A 73 3.35 21.40 -4.52
N CYS A 74 2.15 21.45 -3.94
CA CYS A 74 0.97 21.98 -4.63
C CYS A 74 0.65 23.45 -4.32
N GLY A 75 1.39 24.08 -3.41
CA GLY A 75 1.22 25.50 -3.06
C GLY A 75 -0.07 25.85 -2.32
N ARG A 76 -0.88 24.86 -1.93
CA ARG A 76 -2.13 25.10 -1.18
C ARG A 76 -1.84 25.42 0.29
N SER A 77 -2.65 26.28 0.89
CA SER A 77 -2.60 26.58 2.32
C SER A 77 -2.76 25.32 3.18
N LEU A 78 -1.95 25.25 4.24
CA LEU A 78 -1.93 24.18 5.23
C LEU A 78 -2.71 24.51 6.51
N ALA A 79 -3.23 25.72 6.64
CA ALA A 79 -3.84 26.23 7.88
C ALA A 79 -5.06 25.43 8.40
N SER A 80 -5.64 24.55 7.58
CA SER A 80 -6.81 23.73 7.92
C SER A 80 -6.74 22.32 7.32
N ARG A 81 -5.54 21.82 7.03
CA ARG A 81 -5.33 20.55 6.33
C ARG A 81 -4.35 19.68 7.09
N VAL A 82 -4.50 18.36 6.95
CA VAL A 82 -3.50 17.40 7.42
C VAL A 82 -2.18 17.66 6.68
N THR A 83 -1.11 17.85 7.44
CA THR A 83 0.24 18.15 6.97
C THR A 83 1.21 17.06 7.35
N HIS A 84 2.20 16.84 6.48
CA HIS A 84 3.31 15.93 6.73
C HIS A 84 4.60 16.74 6.64
N LEU A 85 5.40 16.67 7.69
CA LEU A 85 6.76 17.21 7.69
C LEU A 85 7.63 16.32 6.80
N LEU A 86 8.42 16.91 5.90
CA LEU A 86 9.41 16.17 5.14
C LEU A 86 10.65 15.95 6.01
N HIS A 87 10.82 14.72 6.49
CA HIS A 87 12.00 14.24 7.20
C HIS A 87 12.55 12.96 6.55
N THR A 88 13.74 12.53 6.95
CA THR A 88 14.44 11.37 6.38
C THR A 88 14.69 10.28 7.43
N GLY A 89 13.75 10.08 8.36
CA GLY A 89 13.92 9.23 9.55
C GLY A 89 13.66 7.74 9.28
N SER A 90 12.81 7.40 8.30
CA SER A 90 12.50 6.04 7.90
C SER A 90 12.75 5.79 6.41
N SER A 91 12.97 4.53 6.01
CA SER A 91 13.15 4.16 4.60
C SER A 91 11.97 4.53 3.71
N ARG A 92 10.75 4.59 4.28
CA ARG A 92 9.55 5.07 3.58
C ARG A 92 9.60 6.58 3.36
N GLU A 93 9.98 7.33 4.38
CA GLU A 93 10.09 8.78 4.28
C GLU A 93 11.19 9.22 3.32
N ILE A 94 12.33 8.53 3.29
CA ILE A 94 13.40 8.79 2.31
C ILE A 94 12.87 8.62 0.88
N ARG A 95 12.08 7.58 0.64
CA ARG A 95 11.43 7.35 -0.67
C ARG A 95 10.46 8.47 -1.05
N ILE A 96 9.62 8.90 -0.10
CA ILE A 96 8.69 10.02 -0.28
C ILE A 96 9.46 11.32 -0.52
N TYR A 97 10.54 11.56 0.25
CA TYR A 97 11.42 12.71 0.12
C TYR A 97 12.00 12.81 -1.30
N ASN A 98 12.56 11.72 -1.81
CA ASN A 98 13.15 11.66 -3.15
C ASN A 98 12.11 11.93 -4.25
N ALA A 99 10.90 11.34 -4.14
CA ALA A 99 9.82 11.59 -5.10
C ALA A 99 9.37 13.06 -5.09
N ILE A 100 9.31 13.68 -3.90
CA ILE A 100 8.99 15.10 -3.79
C ILE A 100 10.11 15.98 -4.36
N GLU A 101 11.37 15.66 -4.07
CA GLU A 101 12.54 16.37 -4.57
C GLU A 101 12.56 16.41 -6.09
N GLU A 102 12.35 15.26 -6.74
CA GLU A 102 12.25 15.16 -8.20
C GLU A 102 11.11 16.03 -8.75
N TRP A 103 9.95 16.06 -8.09
CA TRP A 103 8.79 16.82 -8.56
C TRP A 103 8.91 18.33 -8.40
N ILE A 104 9.75 18.79 -7.49
CA ILE A 104 9.92 20.21 -7.24
C ILE A 104 11.17 20.79 -7.90
N MET A 105 12.03 19.97 -8.50
CA MET A 105 13.21 20.39 -9.26
C MET A 105 12.86 21.53 -10.23
N PRO A 106 13.68 22.60 -10.27
CA PRO A 106 15.00 22.75 -9.65
C PRO A 106 15.00 23.22 -8.18
N ARG A 107 13.85 23.25 -7.47
CA ARG A 107 13.75 23.79 -6.10
C ARG A 107 14.35 22.83 -5.06
N THR A 108 14.97 23.39 -4.03
CA THR A 108 15.50 22.64 -2.88
C THR A 108 14.46 22.52 -1.77
N ILE A 109 14.48 21.39 -1.03
CA ILE A 109 13.65 21.17 0.15
C ILE A 109 14.35 21.81 1.35
N GLU A 110 13.73 22.82 1.97
CA GLU A 110 14.26 23.46 3.18
C GLU A 110 13.91 22.64 4.44
N GLN A 111 14.75 22.68 5.48
CA GLN A 111 14.46 22.07 6.79
C GLN A 111 13.16 22.67 7.37
N GLY A 112 12.22 21.82 7.78
CA GLY A 112 10.90 22.26 8.25
C GLY A 112 9.83 22.38 7.15
N SER A 113 10.14 21.97 5.91
CA SER A 113 9.15 21.98 4.82
C SER A 113 8.02 20.98 5.04
N HIS A 114 6.79 21.43 4.81
CA HIS A 114 5.59 20.60 4.94
C HIS A 114 4.91 20.37 3.59
N ILE A 115 4.28 19.20 3.45
CA ILE A 115 3.38 18.90 2.34
C ILE A 115 1.99 18.57 2.86
N CYS A 116 0.96 18.83 2.05
CA CYS A 116 -0.38 18.38 2.39
C CYS A 116 -0.49 16.87 2.24
N HIS A 117 -1.41 16.25 2.96
CA HIS A 117 -1.64 14.81 2.92
C HIS A 117 -1.83 14.26 1.51
N ASN A 118 -2.59 14.95 0.64
CA ASN A 118 -2.78 14.51 -0.74
C ASN A 118 -1.46 14.43 -1.54
N CYS A 119 -0.52 15.35 -1.29
CA CYS A 119 0.79 15.32 -1.93
C CYS A 119 1.69 14.23 -1.33
N TRP A 120 1.53 13.96 -0.04
CA TRP A 120 2.25 12.89 0.64
C TRP A 120 1.80 11.51 0.12
N VAL A 121 0.50 11.26 0.03
CA VAL A 121 -0.05 10.01 -0.53
C VAL A 121 0.36 9.84 -2.00
N ALA A 122 0.33 10.93 -2.78
CA ALA A 122 0.79 10.89 -4.16
C ALA A 122 2.28 10.50 -4.24
N ALA A 123 3.13 11.09 -3.40
CA ALA A 123 4.57 10.80 -3.37
C ALA A 123 4.86 9.38 -2.88
N ASP A 124 4.14 8.89 -1.87
CA ASP A 124 4.25 7.51 -1.38
C ASP A 124 3.92 6.50 -2.49
N ARG A 125 2.85 6.73 -3.26
CA ARG A 125 2.52 5.91 -4.44
C ARG A 125 3.59 5.99 -5.52
N ALA A 126 4.04 7.21 -5.86
CA ALA A 126 5.05 7.39 -6.89
C ALA A 126 6.37 6.73 -6.51
N ALA A 127 6.76 6.78 -5.23
CA ALA A 127 7.99 6.18 -4.77
C ALA A 127 7.98 4.64 -4.79
N VAL A 128 6.79 4.00 -4.77
CA VAL A 128 6.63 2.56 -5.04
C VAL A 128 6.92 2.25 -6.52
N HIS A 129 6.53 3.15 -7.43
CA HIS A 129 6.81 3.03 -8.87
C HIS A 129 8.24 3.45 -9.27
N MET A 130 9.04 4.03 -8.38
CA MET A 130 10.46 4.31 -8.68
C MET A 130 11.37 3.10 -8.46
N VAL A 131 10.91 2.08 -7.71
CA VAL A 131 11.64 0.81 -7.50
C VAL A 131 11.28 -0.23 -8.57
N SER A 132 10.17 -0.01 -9.29
CA SER A 132 9.71 -0.88 -10.38
C SER A 132 9.39 0.00 -11.59
N GLY A 133 10.25 -0.03 -12.62
CA GLY A 133 10.13 0.81 -13.81
C GLY A 133 8.73 0.82 -14.46
N PRO A 134 8.44 1.79 -15.35
CA PRO A 134 7.08 2.09 -15.79
C PRO A 134 6.45 0.92 -16.54
N SER A 135 5.44 0.29 -15.94
CA SER A 135 4.51 -0.59 -16.64
C SER A 135 3.43 0.27 -17.29
N THR A 136 3.57 0.52 -18.59
CA THR A 136 2.48 1.01 -19.42
C THR A 136 1.50 -0.14 -19.69
N SER A 137 0.29 -0.08 -19.15
CA SER A 137 -0.87 -0.71 -19.78
C SER A 137 -2.06 0.23 -19.71
N SER A 138 -2.17 1.05 -20.74
CA SER A 138 -3.43 1.65 -21.16
C SER A 138 -4.33 0.51 -21.61
N GLN A 139 -5.46 0.28 -20.93
CA GLN A 139 -6.58 -0.42 -21.54
C GLN A 139 -7.77 0.52 -21.56
N GLU A 140 -8.13 0.88 -22.78
CA GLU A 140 -9.34 1.57 -23.20
C GLU A 140 -10.55 0.74 -22.79
N SER A 141 -11.48 1.35 -22.05
CA SER A 141 -12.79 0.78 -21.75
C SER A 141 -13.78 1.26 -22.81
N SER A 142 -14.14 0.39 -23.74
CA SER A 142 -15.30 0.57 -24.62
C SER A 142 -16.59 0.25 -23.85
N HIS A 143 -17.51 1.21 -23.87
CA HIS A 143 -18.89 1.08 -23.42
C HIS A 143 -19.65 0.09 -24.33
N GLU A 144 -20.39 -0.84 -23.72
CA GLU A 144 -21.58 -1.43 -24.34
C GLU A 144 -22.75 -1.37 -23.35
N GLU A 145 -23.76 -0.61 -23.75
CA GLU A 145 -25.08 -0.54 -23.14
C GLU A 145 -25.84 -1.84 -23.39
N ILE A 146 -26.50 -2.37 -22.35
CA ILE A 146 -27.65 -3.28 -22.54
C ILE A 146 -28.79 -2.75 -21.70
N GLN A 147 -29.94 -2.61 -22.37
CA GLN A 147 -31.13 -1.89 -21.94
C GLN A 147 -32.33 -2.85 -21.92
N ILE A 148 -33.25 -2.62 -20.96
CA ILE A 148 -34.71 -2.91 -20.94
C ILE A 148 -35.12 -4.34 -20.48
N PRO A 149 -36.30 -4.60 -19.82
CA PRO A 149 -37.44 -3.71 -19.49
C PRO A 149 -37.93 -3.69 -18.03
N ALA A 150 -38.72 -2.64 -17.76
CA ALA A 150 -39.60 -2.46 -16.60
C ALA A 150 -40.98 -3.11 -16.80
N GLN A 151 -41.59 -3.65 -15.73
CA GLN A 151 -43.05 -3.65 -15.49
C GLN A 151 -43.34 -3.59 -13.97
N VAL A 152 -43.92 -2.48 -13.49
CA VAL A 152 -45.35 -2.21 -13.14
C VAL A 152 -45.75 -2.60 -11.71
N LEU A 153 -45.98 -1.53 -10.92
CA LEU A 153 -46.79 -1.29 -9.72
C LEU A 153 -47.56 -2.42 -9.01
N THR A 154 -47.45 -2.39 -7.67
CA THR A 154 -48.60 -2.17 -6.75
C THR A 154 -48.14 -1.43 -5.47
N GLU A 155 -48.75 -0.28 -5.18
CA GLU A 155 -48.84 0.38 -3.86
C GLU A 155 -49.98 -0.24 -3.04
N PRO A 156 -49.99 -0.26 -1.67
CA PRO A 156 -50.24 0.95 -0.84
C PRO A 156 -49.66 0.89 0.61
N PRO A 157 -49.97 1.84 1.53
CA PRO A 157 -50.39 3.23 1.37
C PRO A 157 -49.39 4.24 2.00
N ALA A 158 -49.59 5.49 1.60
CA ALA A 158 -48.95 6.68 2.14
C ALA A 158 -49.14 6.86 3.66
N SER A 159 -48.04 7.17 4.35
CA SER A 159 -48.05 8.00 5.54
C SER A 159 -47.24 9.26 5.27
N GLN A 160 -47.92 10.39 5.45
CA GLN A 160 -47.42 11.77 5.38
C GLN A 160 -46.38 12.05 6.49
N PRO A 161 -45.63 13.16 6.38
CA PRO A 161 -44.42 13.39 7.16
C PRO A 161 -44.77 13.79 8.59
N GLU A 162 -44.37 12.98 9.58
CA GLU A 162 -44.23 13.46 10.95
C GLU A 162 -42.85 14.14 11.07
N GLU A 163 -42.80 15.42 10.68
CA GLU A 163 -41.93 16.35 11.37
C GLU A 163 -42.51 16.64 12.76
N ASP A 164 -41.60 16.75 13.72
CA ASP A 164 -41.80 17.35 15.04
C ASP A 164 -42.42 16.48 16.15
N ARG A 165 -41.66 15.46 16.60
CA ARG A 165 -41.77 14.98 17.98
C ARG A 165 -40.42 14.77 18.66
N ASN A 166 -40.18 15.67 19.62
CA ASN A 166 -39.38 15.48 20.83
C ASN A 166 -37.84 15.58 20.69
N ASN A 167 -37.35 16.81 20.50
CA ASN A 167 -35.95 17.18 20.75
C ASN A 167 -35.64 17.19 22.26
N GLN A 168 -35.63 16.03 22.90
CA GLN A 168 -34.70 15.84 24.01
C GLN A 168 -33.40 15.31 23.40
N PRO A 169 -32.26 16.02 23.55
CA PRO A 169 -30.99 15.48 23.11
C PRO A 169 -30.78 14.15 23.85
N GLU A 170 -30.58 13.06 23.10
CA GLU A 170 -30.24 11.76 23.68
C GLU A 170 -29.13 11.96 24.72
N PRO A 171 -29.23 11.35 25.91
CA PRO A 171 -28.23 11.52 26.93
C PRO A 171 -26.87 11.06 26.40
N THR A 172 -25.92 11.99 26.35
CA THR A 172 -24.55 11.73 25.91
C THR A 172 -23.60 11.60 27.08
N ILE A 173 -22.70 10.63 27.01
CA ILE A 173 -21.62 10.39 27.97
C ILE A 173 -20.30 10.79 27.32
N VAL A 174 -19.46 11.53 28.04
CA VAL A 174 -18.07 11.77 27.63
C VAL A 174 -17.22 10.59 28.05
N LEU A 175 -16.49 9.97 27.11
CA LEU A 175 -15.55 8.88 27.41
C LEU A 175 -14.10 9.37 27.24
N PRO A 176 -13.40 9.74 28.33
CA PRO A 176 -12.02 10.19 28.26
C PRO A 176 -11.12 9.13 27.62
N GLY A 177 -10.31 9.56 26.64
CA GLY A 177 -9.37 8.69 25.93
C GLY A 177 -10.00 7.87 24.79
N TYR A 178 -11.31 7.98 24.56
CA TYR A 178 -11.96 7.51 23.33
C TYR A 178 -12.41 8.70 22.48
N MET A 179 -12.43 8.49 21.18
CA MET A 179 -12.90 9.47 20.21
C MET A 179 -13.87 8.80 19.25
N ARG A 180 -14.79 9.57 18.67
CA ARG A 180 -15.62 9.08 17.56
C ARG A 180 -15.52 9.93 16.31
N ALA A 181 -15.70 9.26 15.19
CA ALA A 181 -16.03 9.92 13.93
C ALA A 181 -17.39 10.61 14.02
N VAL A 182 -17.53 11.73 13.32
CA VAL A 182 -18.84 12.35 13.07
C VAL A 182 -19.66 11.39 12.22
N GLU A 183 -20.92 11.17 12.60
CA GLU A 183 -21.80 10.27 11.87
C GLU A 183 -22.20 10.89 10.54
N THR A 184 -21.95 10.17 9.45
CA THR A 184 -22.19 10.69 8.10
C THR A 184 -22.31 9.57 7.08
N GLU A 185 -23.40 9.61 6.33
CA GLU A 185 -23.64 8.72 5.20
C GLU A 185 -23.30 9.38 3.86
N ARG A 186 -23.11 10.71 3.85
CA ARG A 186 -23.04 11.52 2.63
C ARG A 186 -21.61 11.75 2.14
N TRP A 187 -20.62 11.63 3.01
CA TRP A 187 -19.22 11.85 2.69
C TRP A 187 -18.32 10.87 3.44
N CYS A 188 -17.08 10.76 2.98
CA CYS A 188 -16.06 10.02 3.70
C CYS A 188 -15.87 10.61 5.10
N PHE A 189 -15.79 9.77 6.13
CA PHE A 189 -15.67 10.24 7.52
C PHE A 189 -14.33 10.94 7.82
N ILE A 190 -13.34 10.81 6.93
CA ILE A 190 -12.07 11.53 7.03
C ILE A 190 -12.31 13.00 6.69
N GLN A 191 -12.04 13.86 7.66
CA GLN A 191 -12.26 15.30 7.54
C GLN A 191 -11.50 15.89 6.35
N GLY A 192 -12.19 16.69 5.53
CA GLY A 192 -11.60 17.35 4.36
C GLY A 192 -11.51 16.47 3.11
N CYS A 193 -11.99 15.23 3.16
CA CYS A 193 -12.14 14.40 1.98
C CYS A 193 -13.32 14.90 1.12
N GLN A 194 -13.05 15.25 -0.14
CA GLN A 194 -14.05 15.75 -1.11
C GLN A 194 -14.42 14.70 -2.17
N ARG A 195 -14.05 13.45 -1.94
CA ARG A 195 -14.30 12.36 -2.89
C ARG A 195 -15.75 11.89 -2.85
N THR A 196 -16.24 11.44 -3.99
CA THR A 196 -17.64 11.07 -4.21
C THR A 196 -17.93 9.61 -3.91
N GLU A 197 -16.90 8.76 -3.87
CA GLU A 197 -17.02 7.33 -3.56
C GLU A 197 -17.41 7.13 -2.08
N ARG A 198 -18.36 6.21 -1.84
CA ARG A 198 -19.01 6.01 -0.54
C ARG A 198 -19.14 4.53 -0.18
N TYR A 199 -18.02 3.88 0.10
CA TYR A 199 -18.02 2.52 0.60
C TYR A 199 -18.35 2.50 2.08
N ARG A 200 -19.15 1.53 2.53
CA ARG A 200 -19.36 1.30 3.97
C ARG A 200 -18.03 0.95 4.62
N VAL A 201 -17.75 1.51 5.80
CA VAL A 201 -16.52 1.19 6.52
C VAL A 201 -16.52 -0.30 6.86
N PRO A 202 -15.52 -1.09 6.42
CA PRO A 202 -15.47 -2.51 6.73
C PRO A 202 -15.47 -2.77 8.23
N LEU A 203 -16.15 -3.84 8.66
CA LEU A 203 -16.24 -4.23 10.07
C LEU A 203 -14.85 -4.39 10.69
N PHE A 204 -13.92 -5.02 9.97
CA PHE A 204 -12.52 -5.17 10.41
C PHE A 204 -11.86 -3.81 10.68
N THR A 205 -12.06 -2.82 9.82
CA THR A 205 -11.50 -1.46 9.99
C THR A 205 -12.10 -0.79 11.23
N ARG A 206 -13.42 -0.87 11.44
CA ARG A 206 -14.08 -0.36 12.66
C ARG A 206 -13.52 -1.04 13.92
N LYS A 207 -13.42 -2.38 13.84
CA LYS A 207 -12.59 -3.30 14.63
C LYS A 207 -11.29 -2.69 15.13
N MET A 208 -10.38 -2.57 14.19
CA MET A 208 -8.99 -2.18 14.38
C MET A 208 -8.86 -0.74 14.89
N LEU A 209 -9.66 0.19 14.38
CA LEU A 209 -9.67 1.59 14.81
C LEU A 209 -10.08 1.76 16.27
N LEU A 210 -11.15 1.08 16.69
CA LEU A 210 -11.62 1.16 18.08
C LEU A 210 -10.57 0.61 19.04
N ASN A 211 -9.90 -0.47 18.66
CA ASN A 211 -9.07 -1.21 19.60
C ASN A 211 -7.61 -0.77 19.63
N ARG A 212 -7.04 -0.41 18.49
CA ARG A 212 -5.65 0.06 18.40
C ARG A 212 -5.53 1.56 18.65
N TYR A 213 -6.51 2.33 18.20
CA TYR A 213 -6.46 3.81 18.22
C TYR A 213 -7.49 4.45 19.16
N LYS A 214 -8.29 3.66 19.89
CA LYS A 214 -9.40 4.14 20.74
C LYS A 214 -10.38 5.04 19.96
N TYR A 215 -10.52 4.77 18.65
CA TYR A 215 -11.28 5.59 17.71
C TYR A 215 -12.50 4.83 17.19
N TYR A 216 -13.68 5.21 17.65
CA TYR A 216 -14.95 4.62 17.27
C TYR A 216 -15.47 5.20 15.95
N VAL A 217 -15.92 4.34 15.06
CA VAL A 217 -16.56 4.71 13.79
C VAL A 217 -17.98 4.14 13.77
N PRO A 218 -19.03 4.99 13.71
CA PRO A 218 -20.42 4.52 13.59
C PRO A 218 -20.65 3.66 12.34
N GLU A 219 -21.65 2.79 12.39
CA GLU A 219 -21.91 1.75 11.37
C GLU A 219 -22.25 2.33 9.98
N ASN A 220 -22.85 3.52 9.97
CA ASN A 220 -23.33 4.16 8.77
C ASN A 220 -22.26 5.03 8.08
N ASN A 221 -21.10 5.20 8.71
CA ASN A 221 -20.01 5.96 8.13
C ASN A 221 -19.54 5.38 6.80
N ARG A 222 -19.06 6.28 5.93
CA ARG A 222 -18.53 5.93 4.60
C ARG A 222 -17.05 6.24 4.49
N LEU A 223 -16.35 5.52 3.62
CA LEU A 223 -14.97 5.74 3.18
C LEU A 223 -14.92 5.86 1.65
N CYS A 224 -14.01 6.69 1.14
CA CYS A 224 -13.69 6.68 -0.28
C CYS A 224 -12.75 5.50 -0.61
N ASP A 225 -12.65 5.20 -1.90
CA ASP A 225 -11.74 4.20 -2.47
C ASP A 225 -10.30 4.31 -1.92
N ILE A 226 -9.75 5.52 -1.81
CA ILE A 226 -8.39 5.75 -1.34
C ILE A 226 -8.23 5.43 0.14
N HIS A 227 -9.16 5.87 0.97
CA HIS A 227 -9.07 5.68 2.42
C HIS A 227 -9.47 4.25 2.84
N LEU A 228 -10.08 3.49 1.94
CA LEU A 228 -10.34 2.07 2.12
C LEU A 228 -9.05 1.23 2.12
N VAL A 229 -8.04 1.62 1.30
CA VAL A 229 -6.78 0.88 1.11
C VAL A 229 -5.63 1.38 1.98
N ILE A 230 -5.88 2.28 2.93
CA ILE A 230 -4.83 2.80 3.81
C ILE A 230 -4.36 1.72 4.79
N GLU A 231 -3.06 1.44 4.76
CA GLU A 231 -2.39 0.49 5.65
C GLU A 231 -1.99 1.11 7.01
N GLY A 232 -1.88 2.45 7.09
CA GLY A 232 -1.42 3.16 8.28
C GLY A 232 -2.35 4.29 8.73
N TRP A 233 -2.81 4.22 9.98
CA TRP A 233 -3.79 5.15 10.57
C TRP A 233 -3.19 6.14 11.57
N ASP A 234 -1.87 6.33 11.52
CA ASP A 234 -1.12 7.15 12.50
C ASP A 234 -1.50 8.65 12.43
N PHE A 235 -2.12 9.08 11.33
CA PHE A 235 -2.67 10.43 11.19
C PHE A 235 -3.88 10.69 12.10
N LEU A 236 -4.51 9.67 12.69
CA LEU A 236 -5.61 9.85 13.64
C LEU A 236 -5.19 10.63 14.88
N GLU A 237 -3.92 10.57 15.28
CA GLU A 237 -3.42 11.39 16.39
C GLU A 237 -3.44 12.88 16.05
N SER A 238 -3.16 13.22 14.79
CA SER A 238 -3.25 14.61 14.30
C SER A 238 -4.70 15.09 14.11
N LEU A 239 -5.67 14.17 14.05
CA LEU A 239 -7.11 14.48 13.96
C LEU A 239 -7.75 14.73 15.33
N ARG A 240 -7.03 14.52 16.46
CA ARG A 240 -7.53 14.71 17.82
C ARG A 240 -8.14 16.10 18.09
N SER A 241 -7.80 17.11 17.30
CA SER A 241 -8.36 18.48 17.39
C SER A 241 -9.80 18.62 16.89
N ASN A 242 -10.34 17.68 16.11
CA ASN A 242 -11.69 17.77 15.51
C ASN A 242 -12.56 16.52 15.77
N CYS A 243 -12.25 15.76 16.82
CA CYS A 243 -12.98 14.55 17.18
C CYS A 243 -14.05 14.83 18.22
N VAL A 244 -15.17 14.10 18.13
CA VAL A 244 -16.25 14.17 19.13
C VAL A 244 -15.94 13.15 20.23
N GLN A 245 -16.08 13.55 21.49
CA GLN A 245 -15.91 12.66 22.66
C GLN A 245 -17.23 12.31 23.35
N ASN A 246 -18.36 12.76 22.79
CA ASN A 246 -19.70 12.50 23.29
C ASN A 246 -20.28 11.24 22.65
N PHE A 247 -20.67 10.26 23.45
CA PHE A 247 -21.20 8.96 23.03
C PHE A 247 -22.63 8.80 23.54
N THR A 248 -23.52 8.21 22.74
CA THR A 248 -24.87 7.85 23.19
C THR A 248 -24.84 6.40 23.71
N ALA A 249 -25.89 5.96 24.38
CA ALA A 249 -26.01 4.56 24.81
C ALA A 249 -25.86 3.58 23.62
N LYS A 250 -26.41 3.94 22.46
CA LYS A 250 -26.27 3.18 21.21
C LYS A 250 -24.81 3.07 20.75
N HIS A 251 -24.05 4.17 20.81
CA HIS A 251 -22.62 4.12 20.49
C HIS A 251 -21.86 3.21 21.44
N ILE A 252 -22.16 3.25 22.74
CA ILE A 252 -21.49 2.40 23.74
C ILE A 252 -21.83 0.93 23.52
N GLN A 253 -23.10 0.60 23.24
CA GLN A 253 -23.52 -0.76 22.95
C GLN A 253 -22.82 -1.32 21.70
N ASP A 254 -22.70 -0.52 20.65
CA ASP A 254 -21.95 -0.89 19.44
C ASP A 254 -20.44 -0.96 19.70
N MET A 255 -19.87 -0.10 20.55
CA MET A 255 -18.48 -0.23 20.98
C MET A 255 -18.24 -1.54 21.72
N MET A 256 -19.17 -2.00 22.56
CA MET A 256 -19.05 -3.28 23.25
C MET A 256 -19.14 -4.46 22.26
N SER A 257 -20.07 -4.43 21.29
CA SER A 257 -20.15 -5.46 20.26
C SER A 257 -18.92 -5.49 19.33
N LEU A 258 -18.29 -4.33 19.10
CA LEU A 258 -17.03 -4.22 18.36
C LEU A 258 -15.82 -4.67 19.20
N LYS A 259 -15.90 -4.58 20.53
CA LYS A 259 -14.89 -5.09 21.47
C LYS A 259 -14.99 -6.58 21.72
N ASP A 260 -16.17 -7.18 21.50
CA ASP A 260 -16.33 -8.62 21.54
C ASP A 260 -15.43 -9.27 20.47
N VAL A 261 -14.42 -9.95 21.03
CA VAL A 261 -13.36 -10.72 20.36
C VAL A 261 -12.64 -9.94 19.27
N ILE A 262 -11.68 -9.11 19.69
CA ILE A 262 -10.45 -8.99 18.89
C ILE A 262 -9.67 -10.27 19.13
N ASP A 263 -9.95 -11.26 18.29
CA ASP A 263 -8.86 -12.11 17.95
C ASP A 263 -7.87 -11.27 17.15
N CYS A 264 -6.77 -10.80 17.77
CA CYS A 264 -5.59 -10.31 17.03
C CYS A 264 -4.99 -11.37 16.08
N GLY A 265 -5.66 -12.51 15.86
CA GLY A 265 -5.40 -13.41 14.76
C GLY A 265 -6.00 -12.78 13.53
N LEU A 266 -5.24 -11.88 12.90
CA LEU A 266 -5.62 -11.28 11.62
C LEU A 266 -5.88 -12.35 10.55
N LEU A 267 -5.42 -13.60 10.79
CA LEU A 267 -5.59 -14.75 9.93
C LEU A 267 -6.01 -15.97 10.78
N HIS A 268 -7.29 -16.32 10.73
CA HIS A 268 -7.80 -17.57 11.28
C HIS A 268 -7.70 -18.67 10.23
N PHE A 269 -6.55 -19.34 10.13
CA PHE A 269 -6.42 -20.55 9.28
C PHE A 269 -6.96 -21.82 9.95
N ASP A 270 -7.81 -21.67 10.99
CA ASP A 270 -8.52 -22.81 11.57
C ASP A 270 -9.41 -23.50 10.51
N SER A 271 -9.91 -22.74 9.52
CA SER A 271 -10.48 -23.26 8.26
C SER A 271 -10.19 -22.29 7.11
N ILE A 272 -9.34 -22.73 6.16
CA ILE A 272 -8.94 -21.90 5.01
C ILE A 272 -10.11 -21.55 4.08
N ASP A 273 -11.15 -22.40 4.07
CA ASP A 273 -12.32 -22.23 3.23
C ASP A 273 -13.13 -20.98 3.60
N THR A 274 -13.09 -20.59 4.88
CA THR A 274 -13.81 -19.43 5.41
C THR A 274 -13.15 -18.09 5.09
N MET A 275 -11.89 -18.10 4.65
CA MET A 275 -11.10 -16.88 4.38
C MET A 275 -11.41 -16.28 3.01
N GLY A 276 -11.11 -15.01 2.78
CA GLY A 276 -11.20 -14.43 1.43
C GLY A 276 -10.12 -15.01 0.52
N GLU A 277 -10.46 -15.36 -0.73
CA GLU A 277 -9.51 -15.94 -1.72
C GLU A 277 -8.25 -15.07 -1.87
N HIS A 278 -8.43 -13.76 -2.00
CA HIS A 278 -7.36 -12.78 -2.11
C HIS A 278 -6.45 -12.76 -0.88
N VAL A 279 -7.00 -13.01 0.32
CA VAL A 279 -6.22 -13.05 1.58
C VAL A 279 -5.33 -14.28 1.59
N VAL A 280 -5.90 -15.45 1.28
CA VAL A 280 -5.17 -16.72 1.22
C VAL A 280 -4.02 -16.62 0.22
N HIS A 281 -4.31 -16.18 -1.00
CA HIS A 281 -3.30 -16.03 -2.04
C HIS A 281 -2.20 -15.03 -1.68
N THR A 282 -2.55 -13.93 -1.00
CA THR A 282 -1.56 -12.92 -0.58
C THR A 282 -0.55 -13.49 0.42
N TRP A 283 -1.02 -14.24 1.42
CA TRP A 283 -0.18 -14.70 2.52
C TRP A 283 0.52 -16.03 2.23
N VAL A 284 -0.17 -16.96 1.58
CA VAL A 284 0.30 -18.32 1.34
C VAL A 284 0.92 -18.46 -0.05
N GLY A 285 0.50 -17.61 -1.01
CA GLY A 285 0.93 -17.70 -2.41
C GLY A 285 0.18 -18.75 -3.24
N LEU A 286 -0.84 -19.39 -2.66
CA LEU A 286 -1.70 -20.39 -3.32
C LEU A 286 -3.15 -19.94 -3.24
N ASN A 287 -3.95 -20.33 -4.23
CA ASN A 287 -5.41 -20.25 -4.10
C ASN A 287 -5.92 -21.37 -3.16
N LYS A 288 -7.15 -21.26 -2.67
CA LYS A 288 -7.73 -22.24 -1.72
C LYS A 288 -7.73 -23.67 -2.27
N THR A 289 -8.08 -23.82 -3.54
CA THR A 289 -8.12 -25.13 -4.20
C THR A 289 -6.75 -25.78 -4.23
N GLN A 290 -5.71 -25.03 -4.58
CA GLN A 290 -4.32 -25.50 -4.60
C GLN A 290 -3.83 -25.85 -3.20
N PHE A 291 -4.19 -25.03 -2.19
CA PHE A 291 -3.85 -25.34 -0.80
C PHE A 291 -4.50 -26.64 -0.34
N ASN A 292 -5.81 -26.79 -0.54
CA ASN A 292 -6.54 -27.99 -0.14
C ASN A 292 -6.03 -29.22 -0.89
N GLN A 293 -5.72 -29.09 -2.18
CA GLN A 293 -5.10 -30.16 -2.95
C GLN A 293 -3.78 -30.59 -2.31
N MET A 294 -2.86 -29.66 -2.05
CA MET A 294 -1.58 -30.00 -1.41
C MET A 294 -1.77 -30.62 -0.01
N PHE A 295 -2.74 -30.13 0.76
CA PHE A 295 -3.06 -30.66 2.07
C PHE A 295 -3.58 -32.11 2.00
N HIS A 296 -4.44 -32.43 1.02
CA HIS A 296 -4.98 -33.78 0.84
C HIS A 296 -3.97 -34.78 0.26
N GLU A 297 -3.00 -34.32 -0.54
CA GLU A 297 -1.94 -35.17 -1.09
C GLU A 297 -0.91 -35.63 -0.04
N VAL A 298 -0.94 -35.04 1.17
CA VAL A 298 -0.07 -35.42 2.29
C VAL A 298 -0.89 -35.69 3.56
N PRO A 299 -1.57 -36.85 3.64
CA PRO A 299 -2.41 -37.20 4.79
C PRO A 299 -1.65 -37.21 6.14
N GLN A 300 -0.34 -37.44 6.12
CA GLN A 300 0.53 -37.42 7.30
C GLN A 300 0.52 -36.07 8.03
N LEU A 301 0.16 -34.98 7.35
CA LEU A 301 -0.02 -33.68 8.00
C LEU A 301 -1.08 -33.71 9.11
N LEU A 302 -2.07 -34.60 9.01
CA LEU A 302 -3.15 -34.74 10.00
C LEU A 302 -2.65 -35.17 11.38
N GLU A 303 -1.42 -35.68 11.51
CA GLU A 303 -0.77 -35.97 12.79
C GLU A 303 -0.42 -34.71 13.58
N ILE A 304 -0.37 -33.55 12.91
CA ILE A 304 -0.07 -32.26 13.52
C ILE A 304 -1.36 -31.63 14.07
N PRO A 305 -1.39 -31.22 15.35
CA PRO A 305 -2.50 -30.43 15.87
C PRO A 305 -2.68 -29.15 15.05
N LYS A 306 -3.90 -28.89 14.57
CA LYS A 306 -4.20 -27.78 13.65
C LYS A 306 -3.37 -27.83 12.35
N ALA A 307 -3.28 -29.02 11.74
CA ALA A 307 -2.53 -29.29 10.51
C ALA A 307 -2.69 -28.24 9.39
N SER A 308 -3.91 -27.75 9.14
CA SER A 308 -4.18 -26.69 8.16
C SER A 308 -3.42 -25.40 8.50
N LEU A 309 -3.52 -24.94 9.76
CA LEU A 309 -2.80 -23.77 10.24
C LEU A 309 -1.28 -23.97 10.22
N ALA A 310 -0.80 -25.17 10.56
CA ALA A 310 0.62 -25.51 10.48
C ALA A 310 1.15 -25.44 9.04
N LEU A 311 0.39 -25.97 8.07
CA LEU A 311 0.73 -25.89 6.66
C LEU A 311 0.71 -24.44 6.17
N ALA A 312 -0.32 -23.67 6.52
CA ALA A 312 -0.40 -22.25 6.18
C ALA A 312 0.78 -21.46 6.74
N ALA A 313 1.17 -21.71 8.00
CA ALA A 313 2.32 -21.09 8.63
C ALA A 313 3.64 -21.34 7.89
N TYR A 314 3.86 -22.60 7.48
CA TYR A 314 5.03 -22.98 6.69
C TYR A 314 5.07 -22.24 5.35
N LEU A 315 3.95 -22.22 4.62
CA LEU A 315 3.85 -21.55 3.32
C LEU A 315 3.98 -20.03 3.44
N MET A 316 3.40 -19.42 4.47
CA MET A 316 3.59 -18.02 4.79
C MET A 316 5.06 -17.69 5.00
N LYS A 317 5.79 -18.52 5.75
CA LYS A 317 7.23 -18.33 5.96
C LYS A 317 8.01 -18.35 4.65
N LEU A 318 7.72 -19.31 3.77
CA LEU A 318 8.34 -19.38 2.45
C LEU A 318 8.00 -18.17 1.58
N ARG A 319 6.76 -17.66 1.67
CA ARG A 319 6.25 -16.59 0.83
C ARG A 319 6.74 -15.20 1.25
N THR A 320 6.68 -14.91 2.55
CA THR A 320 6.96 -13.56 3.08
C THR A 320 8.38 -13.40 3.60
N GLY A 321 9.05 -14.49 3.98
CA GLY A 321 10.35 -14.43 4.65
C GLY A 321 10.28 -13.84 6.06
N ASP A 322 9.10 -13.76 6.67
CA ASP A 322 8.93 -13.25 8.02
C ASP A 322 9.62 -14.16 9.08
N SER A 323 10.04 -13.54 10.19
CA SER A 323 10.61 -14.27 11.32
C SER A 323 9.55 -15.11 12.05
N ASP A 324 10.00 -16.17 12.73
CA ASP A 324 9.10 -17.01 13.54
C ASP A 324 8.41 -16.20 14.65
N GLU A 325 9.08 -15.22 15.23
CA GLU A 325 8.50 -14.28 16.20
C GLU A 325 7.30 -13.54 15.61
N ARG A 326 7.46 -12.94 14.43
CA ARG A 326 6.40 -12.18 13.77
C ARG A 326 5.23 -13.08 13.34
N LEU A 327 5.53 -14.25 12.79
CA LEU A 327 4.50 -15.23 12.42
C LEU A 327 3.74 -15.77 13.65
N SER A 328 4.43 -15.98 14.78
CA SER A 328 3.84 -16.46 16.02
C SER A 328 2.81 -15.48 16.58
N ILE A 329 3.12 -14.17 16.52
CA ILE A 329 2.22 -13.09 16.92
C ILE A 329 1.01 -13.05 15.97
N LEU A 330 1.26 -13.12 14.67
CA LEU A 330 0.23 -13.02 13.62
C LEU A 330 -0.79 -14.18 13.68
N LEU A 331 -0.30 -15.39 13.95
CA LEU A 331 -1.10 -16.62 14.00
C LEU A 331 -1.60 -16.97 15.40
N LYS A 332 -1.20 -16.20 16.42
CA LYS A 332 -1.53 -16.44 17.83
C LYS A 332 -1.12 -17.82 18.34
N VAL A 333 0.07 -18.27 17.93
CA VAL A 333 0.65 -19.53 18.36
C VAL A 333 1.94 -19.21 19.09
N SER A 334 2.32 -19.99 20.11
CA SER A 334 3.62 -19.79 20.75
C SER A 334 4.74 -20.01 19.73
N ARG A 335 5.79 -19.19 19.79
CA ARG A 335 6.93 -19.31 18.86
C ARG A 335 7.49 -20.73 18.81
N ARG A 336 7.64 -21.39 19.96
CA ARG A 336 8.14 -22.78 20.04
C ARG A 336 7.24 -23.77 19.32
N THR A 337 5.91 -23.63 19.45
CA THR A 337 4.96 -24.49 18.74
C THR A 337 5.01 -24.23 17.23
N LEU A 338 5.11 -22.97 16.82
CA LEU A 338 5.23 -22.58 15.42
C LEU A 338 6.51 -23.16 14.79
N GLU A 339 7.66 -23.00 15.44
CA GLU A 339 8.94 -23.57 14.98
C GLU A 339 8.83 -25.08 14.80
N ASN A 340 8.25 -25.79 15.76
CA ASN A 340 8.01 -27.23 15.67
C ASN A 340 7.10 -27.61 14.49
N TRP A 341 6.02 -26.86 14.26
CA TRP A 341 5.13 -27.08 13.12
C TRP A 341 5.85 -26.87 11.80
N ILE A 342 6.59 -25.78 11.65
CA ILE A 342 7.32 -25.44 10.43
C ILE A 342 8.34 -26.53 10.10
N HIS A 343 9.07 -27.04 11.10
CA HIS A 343 10.00 -28.16 10.90
C HIS A 343 9.27 -29.43 10.47
N LYS A 344 8.24 -29.86 11.21
CA LYS A 344 7.48 -31.07 10.88
C LYS A 344 6.83 -31.02 9.50
N VAL A 345 6.19 -29.90 9.15
CA VAL A 345 5.56 -29.72 7.84
C VAL A 345 6.62 -29.80 6.74
N ARG A 346 7.77 -29.13 6.90
CA ARG A 346 8.87 -29.21 5.94
C ARG A 346 9.31 -30.66 5.72
N ASP A 347 9.52 -31.41 6.79
CA ASP A 347 10.02 -32.78 6.72
C ASP A 347 9.00 -33.68 6.02
N LEU A 348 7.72 -33.59 6.39
CA LEU A 348 6.62 -34.32 5.75
C LEU A 348 6.45 -33.97 4.26
N LEU A 349 6.51 -32.68 3.90
CA LEU A 349 6.45 -32.29 2.49
C LEU A 349 7.68 -32.81 1.73
N THR A 350 8.87 -32.78 2.33
CA THR A 350 10.10 -33.27 1.69
C THR A 350 10.05 -34.78 1.46
N GLU A 351 9.46 -35.53 2.39
CA GLU A 351 9.36 -36.99 2.32
C GLU A 351 8.23 -37.46 1.38
N TYR A 352 7.04 -36.85 1.47
CA TYR A 352 5.84 -37.37 0.82
C TYR A 352 5.39 -36.56 -0.39
N PHE A 353 5.52 -35.23 -0.36
CA PHE A 353 5.04 -34.36 -1.43
C PHE A 353 6.09 -34.19 -2.53
N VAL A 354 7.31 -33.81 -2.17
CA VAL A 354 8.38 -33.49 -3.11
C VAL A 354 8.64 -34.65 -4.07
N PRO A 355 8.85 -35.91 -3.66
CA PRO A 355 9.18 -36.98 -4.61
C PRO A 355 8.07 -37.27 -5.61
N ARG A 356 6.80 -37.02 -5.22
CA ARG A 356 5.61 -37.31 -6.03
C ARG A 356 5.20 -36.19 -6.97
N PHE A 357 5.54 -34.94 -6.67
CA PHE A 357 5.05 -33.78 -7.42
C PHE A 357 6.15 -32.83 -7.93
N LEU A 358 7.35 -32.89 -7.35
CA LEU A 358 8.46 -31.96 -7.65
C LEU A 358 9.80 -32.66 -7.93
N GLY A 359 10.00 -33.89 -7.44
CA GLY A 359 11.25 -34.65 -7.53
C GLY A 359 11.35 -35.45 -8.83
N LEU A 360 12.53 -35.91 -9.21
CA LEU A 360 12.78 -36.53 -10.52
C LEU A 360 11.93 -37.79 -10.81
N ASN A 361 11.31 -38.36 -9.79
CA ASN A 361 10.48 -39.56 -9.89
C ASN A 361 9.04 -39.26 -10.39
N HIS A 362 8.58 -38.01 -10.36
CA HIS A 362 7.21 -37.67 -10.76
C HIS A 362 6.99 -37.52 -12.27
N ILE A 363 8.08 -37.44 -13.04
CA ILE A 363 8.02 -37.21 -14.49
C ILE A 363 8.96 -38.18 -15.20
N ASN A 364 8.40 -38.93 -16.14
CA ASN A 364 9.20 -39.86 -16.95
C ASN A 364 9.84 -39.15 -18.14
N ARG A 365 10.87 -39.78 -18.74
CA ARG A 365 11.62 -39.21 -19.87
C ARG A 365 10.73 -38.77 -21.02
N GLN A 366 9.69 -39.53 -21.36
CA GLN A 366 8.81 -39.22 -22.48
C GLN A 366 7.98 -37.97 -22.20
N GLN A 367 7.43 -37.85 -20.98
CA GLN A 367 6.69 -36.67 -20.56
C GLN A 367 7.55 -35.40 -20.58
N ILE A 368 8.86 -35.50 -20.32
CA ILE A 368 9.78 -34.36 -20.45
C ILE A 368 9.92 -33.95 -21.92
N ILE A 369 10.10 -34.93 -22.83
CA ILE A 369 10.20 -34.69 -24.27
C ILE A 369 8.93 -34.04 -24.81
N ASP A 370 7.77 -34.52 -24.40
CA ASP A 370 6.47 -34.02 -24.85
C ASP A 370 6.22 -32.58 -24.37
N ARG A 371 6.88 -32.16 -23.28
CA ARG A 371 6.83 -30.78 -22.75
C ARG A 371 7.86 -29.85 -23.38
N ASN A 372 8.70 -30.33 -24.31
CA ASN A 372 9.64 -29.46 -25.02
C ASN A 372 8.87 -28.37 -25.80
N LEU A 373 9.20 -27.11 -25.53
CA LEU A 373 8.66 -25.99 -26.30
C LEU A 373 9.14 -26.04 -27.76
N THR A 374 8.32 -25.56 -28.69
CA THR A 374 8.55 -25.64 -30.14
C THR A 374 9.95 -25.15 -30.57
N ILE A 375 10.38 -23.99 -30.06
CA ILE A 375 11.66 -23.37 -30.42
C ILE A 375 12.85 -24.18 -29.87
N PRO A 376 12.97 -24.44 -28.55
CA PRO A 376 14.00 -25.34 -28.03
C PRO A 376 14.00 -26.72 -28.68
N LYS A 377 12.82 -27.29 -28.99
CA LYS A 377 12.72 -28.60 -29.64
C LYS A 377 13.40 -28.60 -31.01
N ALA A 378 13.17 -27.57 -31.82
CA ALA A 378 13.80 -27.43 -33.13
C ALA A 378 15.33 -27.22 -33.05
N LEU A 379 15.82 -26.54 -32.00
CA LEU A 379 17.23 -26.19 -31.85
C LEU A 379 18.07 -27.29 -31.17
N PHE A 380 17.50 -27.97 -30.18
CA PHE A 380 18.23 -28.87 -29.26
C PHE A 380 17.50 -30.19 -29.00
N GLY A 381 16.22 -30.28 -29.36
CA GLY A 381 15.35 -31.40 -28.98
C GLY A 381 15.39 -32.58 -29.94
N ASN A 382 15.94 -32.43 -31.14
CA ASN A 382 16.11 -33.52 -32.10
C ASN A 382 17.57 -33.61 -32.53
N PHE A 383 18.22 -34.73 -32.19
CA PHE A 383 19.58 -35.04 -32.62
C PHE A 383 19.53 -36.38 -33.35
N GLU A 384 19.89 -36.38 -34.63
CA GLU A 384 19.89 -37.59 -35.48
C GLU A 384 18.52 -38.29 -35.57
N GLY A 385 17.43 -37.52 -35.58
CA GLY A 385 16.06 -38.06 -35.67
C GLY A 385 15.49 -38.55 -34.34
N ILE A 386 16.26 -38.49 -33.24
CA ILE A 386 15.83 -38.93 -31.91
C ILE A 386 15.47 -37.71 -31.06
N ASP A 387 14.23 -37.69 -30.57
CA ASP A 387 13.78 -36.67 -29.64
C ASP A 387 14.42 -36.86 -28.25
N ARG A 388 14.97 -35.76 -27.70
CA ARG A 388 15.68 -35.71 -26.42
C ARG A 388 15.03 -34.73 -25.45
N PRO A 389 15.03 -35.03 -24.15
CA PRO A 389 14.51 -34.11 -23.14
C PRO A 389 15.40 -32.86 -23.05
N ILE A 390 14.78 -31.69 -22.96
CA ILE A 390 15.49 -30.43 -22.72
C ILE A 390 15.24 -30.01 -21.28
N VAL A 391 16.31 -29.85 -20.50
CA VAL A 391 16.26 -29.45 -19.09
C VAL A 391 17.07 -28.18 -18.90
N ILE A 392 16.49 -27.19 -18.24
CA ILE A 392 17.16 -25.94 -17.87
C ILE A 392 17.42 -25.99 -16.37
N PHE A 393 18.69 -25.93 -15.98
CA PHE A 393 19.09 -25.83 -14.59
C PHE A 393 19.39 -24.36 -14.27
N ASP A 394 18.54 -23.74 -13.45
CA ASP A 394 18.80 -22.41 -12.92
C ASP A 394 19.76 -22.51 -11.73
N GLY A 395 21.01 -22.09 -11.94
CA GLY A 395 22.08 -22.14 -10.94
C GLY A 395 22.06 -20.98 -9.92
N THR A 396 21.02 -20.13 -9.92
CA THR A 396 20.97 -18.93 -9.06
C THR A 396 21.07 -19.24 -7.56
N TYR A 397 20.79 -20.49 -7.15
CA TYR A 397 20.88 -20.94 -5.76
C TYR A 397 21.76 -22.19 -5.57
N SER A 398 22.60 -22.54 -6.54
CA SER A 398 23.61 -23.58 -6.34
C SER A 398 24.65 -23.06 -5.35
N TYR A 399 24.70 -23.66 -4.16
CA TYR A 399 25.80 -23.49 -3.21
C TYR A 399 27.04 -24.19 -3.79
N ILE A 400 27.70 -23.54 -4.74
CA ILE A 400 29.04 -23.93 -5.14
C ILE A 400 29.94 -23.42 -4.03
N GLU A 401 30.56 -24.33 -3.27
CA GLU A 401 31.65 -23.96 -2.37
C GLU A 401 32.62 -23.07 -3.15
N LYS A 402 32.77 -21.82 -2.70
CA LYS A 402 33.65 -20.87 -3.37
C LYS A 402 35.06 -21.45 -3.27
N SER A 403 35.57 -21.92 -4.41
CA SER A 403 36.99 -22.22 -4.57
C SER A 403 37.80 -21.04 -4.04
N SER A 404 38.80 -21.30 -3.19
CA SER A 404 39.76 -20.30 -2.72
C SER A 404 40.62 -19.71 -3.86
N ASN A 405 40.53 -20.29 -5.06
CA ASN A 405 41.20 -19.83 -6.26
C ASN A 405 40.31 -18.90 -7.10
N TYR A 406 40.42 -17.60 -6.81
CA TYR A 406 39.70 -16.51 -7.47
C TYR A 406 39.81 -16.51 -9.01
N LEU A 407 40.95 -16.96 -9.56
CA LEU A 407 41.20 -16.97 -11.00
C LEU A 407 40.37 -18.04 -11.73
N TYR A 408 40.16 -19.20 -11.08
CA TYR A 408 39.32 -20.27 -11.61
C TYR A 408 37.85 -19.85 -11.65
N GLN A 409 37.36 -19.24 -10.57
CA GLN A 409 35.97 -18.77 -10.45
C GLN A 409 35.60 -17.72 -11.51
N LYS A 410 36.54 -16.81 -11.83
CA LYS A 410 36.32 -15.78 -12.85
C LYS A 410 36.25 -16.34 -14.28
N LYS A 411 36.81 -17.54 -14.51
CA LYS A 411 36.73 -18.24 -15.80
C LYS A 411 35.42 -19.02 -15.97
N THR A 412 34.87 -19.58 -14.89
CA THR A 412 33.63 -20.39 -14.94
C THR A 412 32.35 -19.55 -14.88
N VAL A 413 32.31 -18.43 -14.16
CA VAL A 413 31.07 -17.65 -13.92
C VAL A 413 30.66 -16.77 -15.12
N LYS A 414 31.53 -16.53 -16.10
CA LYS A 414 31.24 -15.65 -17.25
C LYS A 414 30.21 -16.20 -18.25
N GLY A 415 29.74 -17.44 -18.10
CA GLY A 415 28.77 -18.07 -19.02
C GLY A 415 27.29 -17.88 -18.67
N ILE A 416 26.95 -17.30 -17.51
CA ILE A 416 25.55 -17.20 -17.04
C ILE A 416 25.04 -15.77 -17.28
N PHE A 417 24.59 -15.48 -18.50
CA PHE A 417 23.83 -14.26 -18.82
C PHE A 417 22.36 -14.60 -19.10
N TYR A 418 21.50 -14.16 -18.17
CA TYR A 418 20.06 -13.88 -18.24
C TYR A 418 19.19 -14.51 -19.34
N SER A 419 18.27 -15.38 -18.92
CA SER A 419 16.93 -15.49 -19.50
C SER A 419 15.93 -15.84 -18.40
N ARG A 420 15.01 -14.92 -18.09
CA ARG A 420 13.92 -15.11 -17.12
C ARG A 420 12.80 -15.94 -17.75
N ARG A 421 12.57 -17.15 -17.23
CA ARG A 421 11.24 -17.78 -17.06
C ARG A 421 11.37 -19.00 -16.13
N CYS A 422 10.62 -18.94 -15.03
CA CYS A 422 10.75 -19.81 -13.86
C CYS A 422 10.41 -21.29 -14.10
N LEU A 423 11.23 -22.16 -13.50
CA LEU A 423 10.82 -23.42 -12.87
C LEU A 423 11.81 -23.67 -11.72
N TYR A 424 11.32 -23.60 -10.48
CA TYR A 424 12.12 -23.78 -9.27
C TYR A 424 12.36 -25.28 -9.03
N ILE A 425 13.63 -25.69 -9.00
CA ILE A 425 14.06 -26.97 -8.42
C ILE A 425 15.21 -26.65 -7.46
N GLY A 426 14.93 -26.74 -6.16
CA GLY A 426 15.97 -26.65 -5.13
C GLY A 426 16.59 -28.03 -4.91
N GLN A 427 17.92 -28.12 -5.04
CA GLN A 427 18.70 -29.20 -4.46
C GLN A 427 19.77 -28.60 -3.55
N GLY A 428 19.76 -29.03 -2.29
CA GLY A 428 20.96 -29.11 -1.46
C GLY A 428 21.39 -30.57 -1.41
N LEU A 429 22.68 -30.82 -1.61
CA LEU A 429 23.47 -31.97 -1.14
C LEU A 429 24.95 -31.59 -1.35
N PRO A 430 25.91 -32.07 -0.54
CA PRO A 430 25.77 -33.06 0.54
C PRO A 430 25.42 -32.46 1.90
#